data_AF-A0A820LM56-F1
#
_entry.id   AF-A0A820LM56-F1
#
_cell.length_a   1.000
_cell.length_b   1.000
_cell.length_c   1.000
_cell.angle_alpha   90.00
_cell.angle_beta   90.00
_cell.angle_gamma   90.00
#
_symmetry.space_group_name_H-M   'P 1'
#
loop_
_entity.id
_entity.type
_entity.pdbx_description
1 polymer ?
#
loop_
_entity_poly.entity_id
_entity_poly.type
_entity_poly.pdbx_seq_one_letter_code
_entity_poly.pdbx_strand_id
1 'polypeptide(L)'
;MIIGTIAAIITGALFPIMLFLYQKVVNALTDLGKLQTNATASTIVTSNNSSECFTLPSNSTNSKSPHEQILYYVHFYVLLGFLSIFFYWMAWASWIIAAERQIRRIRYALFRNILRQEIGWFDVRNAG
;
A
#
# COMPACT_ATOMS: atom_id res chain seq x y z
N MET A 1 -3.49 20.26 5.81
CA MET A 1 -2.74 19.87 4.60
C MET A 1 -1.52 19.01 4.95
N ILE A 2 -0.58 19.46 5.80
CA ILE A 2 0.65 18.69 6.14
C ILE A 2 0.34 17.30 6.73
N ILE A 3 -0.59 17.21 7.69
CA ILE A 3 -1.02 15.90 8.26
C ILE A 3 -1.58 14.98 7.16
N GLY A 4 -2.37 15.55 6.24
CA GLY A 4 -2.97 14.81 5.14
C GLY A 4 -1.95 14.33 4.11
N THR A 5 -0.88 15.09 3.87
CA THR A 5 0.19 14.70 2.93
C THR A 5 1.08 13.62 3.55
N ILE A 6 1.41 13.71 4.83
CA ILE A 6 2.18 12.67 5.53
C ILE A 6 1.40 11.35 5.54
N ALA A 7 0.11 11.40 5.90
CA ALA A 7 -0.74 10.22 5.88
C ALA A 7 -0.88 9.62 4.48
N ALA A 8 -0.99 10.45 3.43
CA ALA A 8 -1.06 9.99 2.05
C ALA A 8 0.21 9.25 1.59
N ILE A 9 1.40 9.76 1.96
CA ILE A 9 2.69 9.09 1.66
C ILE A 9 2.75 7.71 2.33
N ILE A 10 2.35 7.63 3.60
CA ILE A 10 2.32 6.37 4.35
C ILE A 10 1.39 5.36 3.67
N THR A 11 0.16 5.77 3.34
CA THR A 11 -0.81 4.89 2.65
C THR A 11 -0.36 4.51 1.24
N GLY A 12 0.36 5.40 0.54
CA GLY A 12 0.91 5.12 -0.79
C GLY A 12 2.02 4.07 -0.76
N ALA A 13 2.89 4.11 0.26
CA ALA A 13 3.93 3.10 0.48
C ALA A 13 3.38 1.77 1.00
N LEU A 14 2.15 1.75 1.54
CA LEU A 14 1.55 0.53 2.09
C LEU A 14 1.30 -0.52 1.01
N PHE A 15 0.87 -0.13 -0.19
CA PHE A 15 0.60 -1.06 -1.29
C PHE A 15 1.84 -1.88 -1.74
N PRO A 16 3.00 -1.26 -2.03
CA PRO A 16 4.21 -2.02 -2.36
C PRO A 16 4.72 -2.87 -1.18
N ILE A 17 4.54 -2.42 0.07
CA ILE A 17 4.88 -3.23 1.26
C ILE A 17 4.01 -4.49 1.32
N MET A 18 2.70 -4.37 1.04
CA MET A 18 1.80 -5.53 0.99
C MET A 18 2.17 -6.50 -0.13
N LEU A 19 2.57 -6.00 -1.30
CA LEU A 19 3.05 -6.83 -2.41
C LEU A 19 4.27 -7.67 -2.00
N PHE A 20 5.22 -7.06 -1.28
CA PHE A 20 6.41 -7.75 -0.78
C PHE A 20 6.06 -8.86 0.22
N LEU A 21 5.10 -8.61 1.12
CA LEU A 21 4.62 -9.64 2.06
C LEU A 21 3.94 -10.80 1.34
N TYR A 22 3.11 -10.49 0.34
CA TYR A 22 2.44 -11.50 -0.48
C TYR A 22 3.45 -12.41 -1.19
N GLN A 23 4.53 -11.85 -1.75
CA GLN A 23 5.59 -12.65 -2.37
C GLN A 23 6.24 -13.65 -1.39
N LYS A 24 6.47 -13.25 -0.14
CA LYS A 24 7.01 -14.17 0.89
C LYS A 24 6.07 -15.34 1.18
N VAL A 25 4.77 -15.07 1.28
CA VAL A 25 3.76 -16.12 1.50
C VAL A 25 3.68 -17.06 0.29
N VAL A 26 3.66 -16.52 -0.93
CA VAL A 26 3.64 -17.33 -2.15
C VAL A 26 4.88 -18.20 -2.28
N ASN A 27 6.07 -17.66 -2.01
CA ASN A 27 7.31 -18.43 -2.06
C ASN A 27 7.29 -19.60 -1.08
N ALA A 28 6.81 -19.38 0.15
CA ALA A 28 6.63 -20.43 1.15
C ALA A 28 5.66 -21.53 0.67
N LEU A 29 4.57 -21.16 -0.01
CA LEU A 29 3.64 -22.13 -0.61
C LEU A 29 4.28 -22.90 -1.77
N THR A 30 5.05 -22.23 -2.63
CA THR A 30 5.73 -22.90 -3.74
C THR A 30 6.80 -23.88 -3.26
N ASP A 31 7.48 -23.58 -2.15
CA ASP A 31 8.47 -24.48 -1.56
C ASP A 31 7.81 -25.71 -0.91
N LEU A 32 6.66 -25.53 -0.24
CA LEU A 32 5.83 -26.66 0.24
C LEU A 32 5.38 -27.56 -0.92
N GLY A 33 4.97 -26.97 -2.05
CA GLY A 33 4.61 -27.72 -3.26
C GLY A 33 5.76 -28.55 -3.83
N LYS A 34 6.98 -28.00 -3.86
CA LYS A 34 8.19 -28.69 -4.35
C LYS A 34 8.62 -29.85 -3.44
N LEU A 35 8.48 -29.69 -2.12
CA LEU A 35 8.76 -30.77 -1.16
C LEU A 35 7.80 -31.95 -1.36
N GLN A 36 6.53 -31.67 -1.63
CA GLN A 36 5.50 -32.68 -1.92
C GLN A 36 5.80 -33.44 -3.23
N THR A 37 6.28 -32.76 -4.30
CA THR A 37 6.55 -33.41 -5.59
C THR A 37 7.87 -34.17 -5.63
N ASN A 38 8.88 -33.78 -4.84
CA ASN A 38 10.13 -34.53 -4.77
C ASN A 38 10.00 -35.84 -3.96
N ALA A 39 9.04 -35.93 -3.03
CA ALA A 39 8.77 -37.14 -2.26
C ALA A 39 8.16 -38.28 -3.12
N THR A 40 7.55 -37.97 -4.25
CA THR A 40 7.09 -38.98 -5.24
C THR A 40 8.14 -39.28 -6.32
N ALA A 41 9.13 -38.39 -6.51
CA ALA A 41 10.26 -38.60 -7.43
C ALA A 41 11.47 -39.27 -6.77
N SER A 42 11.54 -39.34 -5.42
CA SER A 42 12.62 -40.00 -4.69
C SER A 42 12.39 -41.51 -4.52
N THR A 43 12.04 -42.20 -5.60
CA THR A 43 12.43 -43.60 -5.76
C THR A 43 13.27 -43.68 -7.04
N ILE A 44 14.56 -43.40 -6.87
CA ILE A 44 15.67 -43.69 -7.81
C ILE A 44 15.81 -42.73 -9.00
N VAL A 45 16.44 -41.57 -8.76
CA VAL A 45 17.36 -40.98 -9.75
C VAL A 45 18.67 -40.67 -9.05
N THR A 46 19.64 -41.56 -9.24
CA THR A 46 21.06 -41.32 -8.94
C THR A 46 21.65 -40.57 -10.14
N SER A 47 22.04 -39.31 -9.98
CA SER A 47 22.96 -38.68 -10.93
C SER A 47 23.87 -37.66 -10.25
N ASN A 48 25.11 -38.08 -10.08
CA ASN A 48 26.25 -37.21 -9.82
C ASN A 48 26.47 -36.33 -11.07
N ASN A 49 26.53 -35.01 -10.90
CA ASN A 49 27.64 -34.16 -11.37
C ASN A 49 27.27 -32.68 -11.30
N SER A 50 28.26 -31.93 -10.84
CA SER A 50 28.30 -30.51 -10.53
C SER A 50 27.94 -29.59 -11.69
N SER A 51 26.92 -28.76 -11.49
CA SER A 51 26.83 -27.45 -12.14
C SER A 51 26.48 -26.43 -11.08
N GLU A 52 27.40 -25.50 -10.88
CA GLU A 52 27.37 -24.42 -9.91
C GLU A 52 26.02 -23.70 -9.91
N CYS A 53 25.40 -23.63 -8.73
CA CYS A 53 24.36 -22.64 -8.46
C CYS A 53 24.87 -21.82 -7.28
N PHE A 54 25.03 -20.52 -7.50
CA PHE A 54 25.34 -19.54 -6.48
C PHE A 54 24.28 -19.63 -5.37
N THR A 55 24.62 -20.37 -4.33
CA THR A 55 23.82 -20.40 -3.11
C THR A 55 24.10 -19.12 -2.35
N LEU A 56 23.11 -18.23 -2.31
CA LEU A 56 23.02 -17.20 -1.29
C LEU A 56 23.25 -17.88 0.08
N PRO A 57 24.04 -17.29 0.98
CA PRO A 57 24.35 -17.90 2.26
C PRO A 57 23.05 -18.11 3.03
N SER A 58 22.69 -19.38 3.24
CA SER A 58 21.71 -19.78 4.24
C SER A 58 22.27 -19.40 5.60
N ASN A 59 21.99 -18.16 6.02
CA ASN A 59 22.15 -17.78 7.41
C ASN A 59 21.13 -18.59 8.22
N SER A 60 21.63 -19.62 8.90
CA SER A 60 20.89 -20.41 9.87
C SER A 60 20.51 -19.52 11.05
N THR A 61 19.33 -18.92 11.00
CA THR A 61 18.70 -18.34 12.19
C THR A 61 17.46 -19.14 12.53
N ASN A 62 17.63 -20.03 13.52
CA ASN A 62 16.59 -20.62 14.37
C ASN A 62 15.46 -21.33 13.61
N SER A 63 15.51 -22.66 13.56
CA SER A 63 14.41 -23.52 13.11
C SER A 63 13.22 -23.45 14.08
N LYS A 64 12.49 -22.34 14.05
CA LYS A 64 11.09 -22.33 14.47
C LYS A 64 10.30 -23.06 13.40
N SER A 65 9.42 -23.96 13.83
CA SER A 65 8.61 -24.80 12.94
C SER A 65 8.00 -23.97 11.79
N PRO A 66 7.95 -24.49 10.55
CA PRO A 66 7.47 -23.72 9.39
C PRO A 66 6.07 -23.12 9.58
N HIS A 67 5.23 -23.74 10.44
CA HIS A 67 3.93 -23.23 10.84
C HIS A 67 4.00 -21.92 11.65
N GLU A 68 5.02 -21.73 12.49
CA GLU A 68 5.17 -20.55 13.35
C GLU A 68 5.54 -19.30 12.54
N GLN A 69 6.30 -19.47 11.45
CA GLN A 69 6.72 -18.35 10.59
C GLN A 69 5.55 -17.75 9.80
N ILE A 70 4.65 -18.59 9.29
CA ILE A 70 3.47 -18.15 8.54
C ILE A 70 2.53 -17.33 9.45
N LEU A 71 2.31 -17.78 10.68
CA LEU A 71 1.45 -17.06 11.63
C LEU A 71 1.97 -15.68 12.00
N TYR A 72 3.30 -15.51 12.07
CA TYR A 72 3.93 -14.20 12.28
C TYR A 72 3.64 -13.23 11.13
N TYR A 73 3.79 -13.68 9.87
CA TYR A 73 3.48 -12.84 8.71
C TYR A 73 2.00 -12.46 8.63
N VAL A 74 1.09 -13.38 8.98
CA VAL A 74 -0.36 -13.12 9.00
C VAL A 74 -0.71 -12.08 10.06
N HIS A 75 -0.16 -12.17 11.28
CA HIS A 75 -0.39 -11.16 12.32
C HIS A 75 0.08 -9.77 11.89
N PHE A 76 1.25 -9.68 11.26
CA PHE A 76 1.77 -8.42 10.73
C PHE A 76 0.86 -7.82 9.64
N TYR A 77 0.28 -8.67 8.77
CA TYR A 77 -0.66 -8.25 7.74
C TYR A 77 -1.95 -7.64 8.33
N VAL A 78 -2.50 -8.28 9.36
CA VAL A 78 -3.69 -7.78 10.07
C VAL A 78 -3.41 -6.42 10.73
N LEU A 79 -2.26 -6.27 11.37
CA LEU A 79 -1.85 -4.99 11.98
C LEU A 79 -1.73 -3.87 10.94
N LEU A 80 -1.12 -4.14 9.77
CA LEU A 80 -1.06 -3.16 8.68
C LEU A 80 -2.47 -2.78 8.18
N GLY A 81 -3.41 -3.71 8.15
CA GLY A 81 -4.79 -3.46 7.74
C GLY A 81 -5.50 -2.44 8.65
N PHE A 82 -5.44 -2.65 9.96
CA PHE A 82 -5.99 -1.69 10.93
C PHE A 82 -5.32 -0.32 10.85
N LEU A 83 -3.99 -0.30 10.70
CA LEU A 83 -3.22 0.93 10.57
C LEU A 83 -3.62 1.71 9.30
N SER A 84 -3.80 1.00 8.18
CA SER A 84 -4.24 1.57 6.91
C SER A 84 -5.56 2.31 7.02
N ILE A 85 -6.56 1.68 7.64
CA ILE A 85 -7.90 2.25 7.79
C ILE A 85 -7.83 3.58 8.54
N PHE A 86 -7.05 3.61 9.63
CA PHE A 86 -6.87 4.80 10.44
C PHE A 86 -6.20 5.94 9.67
N PHE A 87 -5.07 5.67 9.01
CA PHE A 87 -4.35 6.69 8.24
C PHE A 87 -5.14 7.18 7.04
N TYR A 88 -5.86 6.29 6.35
CA TYR A 88 -6.71 6.64 5.22
C TYR A 88 -7.84 7.58 5.66
N TRP A 89 -8.55 7.25 6.74
CA TRP A 89 -9.60 8.10 7.28
C TRP A 89 -9.07 9.49 7.65
N MET A 90 -7.94 9.55 8.36
CA MET A 90 -7.34 10.81 8.79
C MET A 90 -6.86 11.65 7.60
N ALA A 91 -6.30 11.01 6.56
CA ALA A 91 -5.95 11.68 5.32
C ALA A 91 -7.19 12.32 4.69
N TRP A 92 -8.20 11.52 4.34
CA TRP A 92 -9.40 12.01 3.65
C TRP A 92 -10.12 13.12 4.41
N ALA A 93 -10.30 12.96 5.72
CA ALA A 93 -10.93 13.99 6.56
C ALA A 93 -10.14 15.31 6.50
N SER A 94 -8.81 15.26 6.60
CA SER A 94 -7.98 16.46 6.59
C SER A 94 -8.01 17.23 5.26
N TRP A 95 -8.13 16.51 4.14
CA TRP A 95 -8.22 17.10 2.80
C TRP A 95 -9.59 17.75 2.58
N ILE A 96 -10.67 17.09 2.98
CA ILE A 96 -12.04 17.62 2.84
C ILE A 96 -12.21 18.90 3.67
N ILE A 97 -11.78 18.89 4.93
CA ILE A 97 -11.87 20.07 5.81
C ILE A 97 -11.03 21.23 5.28
N ALA A 98 -9.84 20.95 4.73
CA ALA A 98 -9.00 21.98 4.13
C ALA A 98 -9.65 22.57 2.88
N ALA A 99 -10.19 21.73 2.00
CA ALA A 99 -10.89 22.15 0.79
C ALA A 99 -12.11 23.01 1.12
N GLU A 100 -12.92 22.62 2.11
CA GLU A 100 -14.11 23.38 2.52
C GLU A 100 -13.75 24.81 2.95
N ARG A 101 -12.70 24.96 3.77
CA ARG A 101 -12.22 26.27 4.24
C ARG A 101 -11.74 27.14 3.07
N GLN A 102 -11.02 26.54 2.11
CA GLN A 102 -10.53 27.25 0.92
C GLN A 102 -11.70 27.68 0.03
N ILE A 103 -12.62 26.77 -0.29
CA ILE A 103 -13.81 27.04 -1.11
C ILE A 103 -14.67 28.14 -0.50
N ARG A 104 -14.86 28.14 0.83
CA ARG A 104 -15.64 29.18 1.52
C ARG A 104 -15.02 30.57 1.32
N ARG A 105 -13.70 30.69 1.45
CA ARG A 105 -12.98 31.96 1.20
C ARG A 105 -13.08 32.40 -0.25
N ILE A 106 -12.90 31.47 -1.19
CA ILE A 106 -13.01 31.76 -2.63
C ILE A 106 -14.41 32.24 -2.98
N ARG A 107 -15.46 31.57 -2.50
CA ARG A 107 -16.85 31.97 -2.76
C ARG A 107 -17.16 33.37 -2.22
N TYR A 108 -16.68 33.69 -1.01
CA TYR A 108 -16.88 35.02 -0.44
C TYR A 108 -16.15 36.11 -1.22
N ALA A 109 -14.89 35.86 -1.60
CA ALA A 109 -14.11 36.80 -2.41
C ALA A 109 -14.72 36.98 -3.82
N LEU A 110 -15.14 35.89 -4.45
CA LEU A 110 -15.80 35.91 -5.75
C LEU A 110 -17.08 36.74 -5.70
N PHE A 111 -17.97 36.47 -4.74
CA PHE A 111 -19.21 37.21 -4.58
C PHE A 111 -18.97 38.70 -4.34
N ARG A 112 -18.00 39.03 -3.46
CA ARG A 112 -17.63 40.42 -3.19
C ARG A 112 -17.09 41.15 -4.42
N ASN A 113 -16.34 40.46 -5.28
CA ASN A 113 -15.80 41.05 -6.50
C ASN A 113 -16.88 41.22 -7.57
N ILE A 114 -17.75 40.22 -7.75
CA ILE A 114 -18.87 40.29 -8.70
C ILE A 114 -19.78 41.48 -8.37
N LEU A 115 -20.12 41.69 -7.10
CA LEU A 115 -20.99 42.82 -6.70
C LEU A 115 -20.39 44.22 -6.95
N ARG A 116 -19.07 44.33 -7.13
CA ARG A 116 -18.37 45.61 -7.36
C ARG A 116 -18.04 45.85 -8.84
N GLN A 117 -18.51 44.96 -9.69
CA GLN A 117 -18.30 45.02 -11.12
C GLN A 117 -19.22 46.09 -11.76
N GLU A 118 -18.75 46.76 -12.82
CA GLU A 118 -19.53 47.76 -13.54
C GLU A 118 -20.71 47.17 -14.33
N ILE A 119 -21.78 47.94 -14.56
CA ILE A 119 -23.00 47.45 -15.20
C ILE A 119 -22.75 46.90 -16.61
N GLY A 120 -21.84 47.53 -17.37
CA GLY A 120 -21.48 47.10 -18.73
C GLY A 120 -20.79 45.73 -18.77
N TRP A 121 -20.18 45.29 -17.68
CA TRP A 121 -19.64 43.93 -17.60
C TRP A 121 -20.74 42.87 -17.53
N PHE A 122 -21.86 43.20 -16.88
CA PHE A 122 -23.00 42.28 -16.79
C PHE A 122 -23.73 42.16 -18.13
N ASP A 123 -23.77 43.23 -18.93
CA ASP A 123 -24.37 43.18 -20.27
C ASP A 123 -23.59 42.30 -21.27
N VAL A 124 -22.28 42.16 -21.09
CA VAL A 124 -21.43 41.32 -21.96
C VAL A 124 -21.39 39.85 -21.50
N ARG A 125 -21.70 39.58 -20.21
CA ARG A 125 -21.74 38.21 -19.67
C ARG A 125 -23.18 37.72 -19.56
N ASN A 126 -23.55 36.78 -20.45
CA ASN A 126 -24.80 36.05 -20.30
C ASN A 126 -24.81 35.28 -18.98
N ALA A 127 -25.81 35.53 -18.13
CA ALA A 127 -26.03 34.79 -16.90
C ALA A 127 -26.61 33.40 -17.26
N GLY A 128 -25.75 32.38 -17.31
CA GLY A 128 -26.08 30.99 -17.54
C GLY A 128 -25.26 30.08 -16.64
#